data_AF-A0A9Q1A8V2-F1
#
_entry.id   AF-A0A9Q1A8V2-F1
#
_cell.length_a   1.000
_cell.length_b   1.000
_cell.length_c   1.000
_cell.angle_alpha   90.00
_cell.angle_beta   90.00
_cell.angle_gamma   90.00
#
_symmetry.space_group_name_H-M   'P 1'
#
loop_
_entity.id
_entity.type
_entity.pdbx_description
1 polymer ?
#
loop_
_entity_poly.entity_id
_entity_poly.type
_entity_poly.pdbx_seq_one_letter_code
_entity_poly.pdbx_strand_id
1 'polypeptide(L)'
;MATLSFFVGILEKTFWGVVKKKSTENYKGVPYIITLLSTSLWTFYGIIKPDGLVVSVNGVGAIFQFIYATLFLIYAPKNTKIMMAKLVAILNVGFLGAVIVVALVAIHGNLRITFVGILCAALTIGMYAAPLSAMKRVVRTKSVEYMPFLLSFFLFLNGGVWSVYSVLVKDFYIGVPNAVGFVLGSAQLILYLMYKNKSASAKTTTAMEEDGSVHRDKDDEDDGDDAGISKNRSLSEGKSLPKPSDNREYSLQKIMKTLSLNDYELSCSSWANEAVVENRQT
;
A
#
# COMPACT_ATOMS: atom_id res chain seq x y z
N MET A 1 26.39 -16.27 -9.91
CA MET A 1 26.00 -16.01 -11.32
C MET A 1 24.49 -16.15 -11.52
N ALA A 2 23.86 -17.30 -11.20
CA ALA A 2 22.42 -17.52 -11.40
C ALA A 2 21.47 -16.63 -10.56
N THR A 3 21.87 -16.26 -9.34
CA THR A 3 21.09 -15.37 -8.46
C THR A 3 21.06 -13.92 -8.97
N LEU A 4 22.14 -13.44 -9.57
CA LEU A 4 22.19 -12.10 -10.20
C LEU A 4 21.29 -12.04 -11.44
N SER A 5 21.27 -13.09 -12.26
CA SER A 5 20.39 -13.17 -13.44
C SER A 5 18.90 -13.20 -13.08
N PHE A 6 18.53 -13.77 -11.94
CA PHE A 6 17.14 -13.79 -11.48
C PHE A 6 16.66 -12.40 -11.00
N PHE A 7 17.50 -11.68 -10.25
CA PHE A 7 17.20 -10.31 -9.82
C PHE A 7 17.21 -9.33 -11.01
N VAL A 8 18.18 -9.46 -11.92
CA VAL A 8 18.21 -8.68 -13.16
C VAL A 8 16.96 -8.95 -13.99
N GLY A 9 16.51 -10.20 -14.14
CA GLY A 9 15.30 -10.53 -14.90
C GLY A 9 13.99 -9.98 -14.29
N ILE A 10 13.89 -9.85 -12.97
CA ILE A 10 12.75 -9.21 -12.30
C ILE A 10 12.80 -7.69 -12.53
N LEU A 11 13.98 -7.08 -12.35
CA LEU A 11 14.19 -5.66 -12.59
C LEU A 11 13.94 -5.30 -14.05
N GLU A 12 14.40 -6.12 -14.99
CA GLU A 12 14.27 -5.91 -16.42
C GLU A 12 12.79 -5.98 -16.85
N LYS A 13 11.98 -6.91 -16.32
CA LYS A 13 10.54 -6.97 -16.61
C LYS A 13 9.75 -5.81 -16.02
N THR A 14 10.04 -5.40 -14.79
CA THR A 14 9.38 -4.23 -14.16
C THR A 14 9.81 -2.93 -14.85
N PHE A 15 11.09 -2.82 -15.25
CA PHE A 15 11.64 -1.63 -15.90
C PHE A 15 11.21 -1.53 -17.37
N TRP A 16 11.15 -2.65 -18.10
CA TRP A 16 10.64 -2.68 -19.48
C TRP A 16 9.15 -2.35 -19.54
N GLY A 17 8.36 -2.72 -18.53
CA GLY A 17 6.96 -2.29 -18.41
C GLY A 17 6.79 -0.77 -18.23
N VAL A 18 7.72 -0.13 -17.49
CA VAL A 18 7.74 1.33 -17.27
C VAL A 18 8.26 2.08 -18.51
N VAL A 19 9.31 1.58 -19.15
CA VAL A 19 9.91 2.19 -20.36
C VAL A 19 9.00 2.06 -21.58
N LYS A 20 8.33 0.91 -21.76
CA LYS A 20 7.48 0.64 -22.93
C LYS A 20 6.14 1.38 -22.89
N LYS A 21 5.65 1.74 -21.70
CA LYS A 21 4.38 2.47 -21.52
C LYS A 21 4.53 4.01 -21.58
N LYS A 22 5.75 4.56 -21.51
CA LYS A 22 6.03 6.03 -21.47
C LYS A 22 5.12 6.83 -20.51
N SER A 23 4.60 6.19 -19.47
CA SER A 23 3.68 6.79 -18.52
C SER A 23 3.90 6.15 -17.16
N THR A 24 4.19 6.98 -16.16
CA THR A 24 4.15 6.60 -14.75
C THR A 24 2.68 6.54 -14.32
N GLU A 25 1.90 5.61 -14.88
CA GLU A 25 0.51 5.37 -14.47
C GLU A 25 0.50 5.11 -12.95
N ASN A 26 -0.01 6.08 -12.17
CA ASN A 26 -0.22 6.02 -10.72
C ASN A 26 0.99 5.70 -9.81
N TYR A 27 2.20 5.53 -10.34
CA TYR A 27 3.40 5.31 -9.52
C TYR A 27 3.82 6.60 -8.82
N LYS A 28 3.68 6.61 -7.50
CA LYS A 28 4.14 7.72 -6.65
C LYS A 28 5.67 7.69 -6.60
N GLY A 29 6.34 8.73 -7.08
CA GLY A 29 7.80 8.86 -7.02
C GLY A 29 8.35 9.09 -5.61
N VAL A 30 7.48 9.52 -4.69
CA VAL A 30 7.79 9.87 -3.30
C VAL A 30 8.56 8.79 -2.51
N PRO A 31 8.17 7.49 -2.56
CA PRO A 31 8.89 6.44 -1.81
C PRO A 31 10.36 6.32 -2.23
N TYR A 32 10.69 6.50 -3.51
CA TYR A 32 12.08 6.44 -3.97
C TYR A 32 12.91 7.60 -3.40
N ILE A 33 12.34 8.81 -3.39
CA ILE A 33 13.00 10.02 -2.88
C ILE A 33 13.22 9.94 -1.36
N ILE A 34 12.23 9.44 -0.62
CA ILE A 34 12.33 9.24 0.84
C ILE A 34 13.34 8.12 1.14
N THR A 35 13.32 7.03 0.38
CA THR A 35 14.24 5.90 0.58
C THR A 35 15.67 6.30 0.22
N LEU A 36 15.88 7.15 -0.79
CA LEU A 36 17.18 7.74 -1.10
C LEU A 36 17.72 8.55 0.08
N LEU A 37 16.87 9.41 0.68
CA LEU A 37 17.25 10.18 1.86
C LEU A 37 17.63 9.25 3.03
N SER A 38 16.78 8.26 3.30
CA SER A 38 16.99 7.30 4.38
C SER A 38 18.30 6.52 4.23
N THR A 39 18.52 5.94 3.05
CA THR A 39 19.74 5.17 2.77
C THR A 39 21.00 6.05 2.77
N SER A 40 20.89 7.30 2.32
CA SER A 40 22.01 8.26 2.39
C SER A 40 22.36 8.64 3.83
N LEU A 41 21.36 8.89 4.68
CA LEU A 41 21.57 9.18 6.10
C LEU A 41 22.16 7.98 6.86
N TRP A 42 21.67 6.76 6.61
CA TRP A 42 22.22 5.55 7.21
C TRP A 42 23.66 5.26 6.73
N THR A 43 23.96 5.55 5.46
CA THR A 43 25.34 5.46 4.95
C THR A 43 26.24 6.45 5.68
N PHE A 44 25.80 7.71 5.83
CA PHE A 44 26.54 8.71 6.59
C PHE A 44 26.71 8.31 8.07
N TYR A 45 25.67 7.76 8.70
CA TYR A 45 25.73 7.22 10.05
C TYR A 45 26.82 6.15 10.20
N GLY A 46 26.88 5.17 9.29
CA GLY A 46 27.91 4.13 9.30
C GLY A 46 29.33 4.64 8.98
N ILE A 47 29.46 5.80 8.30
CA ILE A 47 30.75 6.45 8.08
C ILE A 47 31.24 7.12 9.37
N ILE A 48 30.37 7.87 10.06
CA ILE A 48 30.74 8.60 11.29
C ILE A 48 30.88 7.66 12.51
N LYS A 49 30.17 6.54 12.53
CA LYS A 49 30.33 5.43 13.46
C LYS A 49 30.78 4.22 12.63
N PRO A 50 32.11 4.01 12.47
CA PRO A 50 32.68 3.06 11.50
C PRO A 50 32.02 1.67 11.55
N ASP A 51 31.07 1.45 10.64
CA ASP A 51 30.30 0.22 10.51
C ASP A 51 30.19 -0.14 9.03
N GLY A 52 31.09 -1.02 8.57
CA GLY A 52 31.18 -1.40 7.16
C GLY A 52 29.92 -2.09 6.63
N LEU A 53 29.14 -2.77 7.47
CA LEU A 53 27.90 -3.43 7.05
C LEU A 53 26.79 -2.41 6.82
N VAL A 54 26.63 -1.45 7.73
CA VAL A 54 25.67 -0.36 7.56
C VAL A 54 26.02 0.48 6.32
N VAL A 55 27.30 0.83 6.14
CA VAL A 55 27.77 1.60 4.98
C VAL A 55 27.54 0.85 3.68
N SER A 56 27.90 -0.43 3.60
CA SER A 56 27.79 -1.20 2.36
C SER A 56 26.34 -1.41 1.92
N VAL A 57 25.47 -1.89 2.82
CA VAL A 57 24.07 -2.18 2.48
C VAL A 57 23.31 -0.90 2.11
N ASN A 58 23.47 0.16 2.90
CA ASN A 58 22.78 1.42 2.63
C ASN A 58 23.41 2.21 1.49
N GLY A 59 24.74 2.14 1.30
CA GLY A 59 25.42 2.81 0.19
C GLY A 59 25.02 2.22 -1.16
N VAL A 60 24.97 0.88 -1.26
CA VAL A 60 24.42 0.20 -2.43
C VAL A 60 22.94 0.57 -2.63
N GLY A 61 22.16 0.60 -1.56
CA GLY A 61 20.77 1.05 -1.59
C GLY A 61 20.62 2.49 -2.12
N ALA A 62 21.45 3.42 -1.67
CA ALA A 62 21.44 4.81 -2.11
C ALA A 62 21.76 4.93 -3.60
N ILE A 63 22.74 4.16 -4.11
CA ILE A 63 23.06 4.12 -5.54
C ILE A 63 21.84 3.65 -6.35
N PHE A 64 21.21 2.55 -5.97
CA PHE A 64 20.00 2.08 -6.66
C PHE A 64 18.87 3.11 -6.62
N GLN A 65 18.59 3.70 -5.45
CA GLN A 65 17.53 4.71 -5.30
C GLN A 65 17.83 5.98 -6.10
N PHE A 66 19.10 6.37 -6.21
CA PHE A 66 19.53 7.51 -7.02
C PHE A 66 19.26 7.25 -8.51
N ILE A 67 19.60 6.05 -8.99
CA ILE A 67 19.31 5.61 -10.36
C ILE A 67 17.79 5.63 -10.61
N TYR A 68 16.97 5.05 -9.71
CA TYR A 68 15.51 5.06 -9.84
C TYR A 68 14.92 6.47 -9.84
N ALA A 69 15.36 7.33 -8.91
CA ALA A 69 14.92 8.72 -8.83
C ALA A 69 15.25 9.48 -10.12
N THR A 70 16.46 9.29 -10.66
CA THR A 70 16.89 9.93 -11.91
C THR A 70 16.03 9.47 -13.09
N LEU A 71 15.83 8.16 -13.24
CA LEU A 71 15.00 7.61 -14.32
C LEU A 71 13.55 8.09 -14.19
N PHE A 72 13.00 8.13 -12.98
CA PHE A 72 11.68 8.71 -12.73
C PHE A 72 11.61 10.17 -13.18
N LEU A 73 12.60 11.00 -12.84
CA LEU A 73 12.64 12.41 -13.25
C LEU A 73 12.81 12.59 -14.75
N ILE A 74 13.47 11.66 -15.45
CA ILE A 74 13.58 11.72 -16.91
C ILE A 74 12.23 11.43 -17.57
N TYR A 75 11.54 10.38 -17.15
CA TYR A 75 10.32 9.88 -17.82
C TYR A 75 8.99 10.41 -17.26
N ALA A 76 8.98 11.10 -16.11
CA ALA A 76 7.74 11.61 -15.52
C ALA A 76 7.10 12.75 -16.35
N PRO A 77 5.75 12.86 -16.36
CA PRO A 77 5.03 14.01 -16.91
C PRO A 77 5.48 15.34 -16.28
N LYS A 78 5.40 16.45 -17.01
CA LYS A 78 5.95 17.76 -16.59
C LYS A 78 5.54 18.17 -15.16
N ASN A 79 4.26 18.07 -14.81
CA ASN A 79 3.76 18.48 -13.49
C ASN A 79 4.32 17.60 -12.36
N THR A 80 4.26 16.27 -12.51
CA THR A 80 4.83 15.31 -11.56
C THR A 80 6.33 15.43 -11.45
N LYS A 81 7.02 15.66 -12.58
CA LYS A 81 8.47 15.85 -12.65
C LYS A 81 8.90 17.06 -11.82
N ILE A 82 8.25 18.21 -11.99
CA ILE A 82 8.57 19.43 -11.24
C ILE A 82 8.36 19.20 -9.73
N MET A 83 7.25 18.57 -9.35
CA MET A 83 6.98 18.25 -7.94
C MET A 83 8.05 17.33 -7.34
N MET A 84 8.42 16.25 -8.05
CA MET A 84 9.45 15.33 -7.57
C MET A 84 10.85 15.95 -7.57
N ALA A 85 11.18 16.79 -8.56
CA ALA A 85 12.46 17.50 -8.62
C ALA A 85 12.60 18.45 -7.44
N LYS A 86 11.55 19.20 -7.10
CA LYS A 86 11.50 20.02 -5.89
C LYS A 86 11.72 19.18 -4.63
N LEU A 87 11.07 18.02 -4.54
CA LEU A 87 11.20 17.14 -3.38
C LEU A 87 12.62 16.55 -3.26
N VAL A 88 13.26 16.17 -4.38
CA VAL A 88 14.68 15.75 -4.40
C VAL A 88 15.59 16.90 -3.95
N ALA A 89 15.41 18.10 -4.50
CA ALA A 89 16.22 19.25 -4.14
C ALA A 89 16.09 19.60 -2.65
N ILE A 90 14.86 19.62 -2.11
CA ILE A 90 14.63 19.95 -0.70
C ILE A 90 15.17 18.86 0.22
N LEU A 91 14.85 17.58 -0.02
CA LEU A 91 15.18 16.50 0.91
C LEU A 91 16.60 15.97 0.75
N ASN A 92 17.03 15.67 -0.48
CA ASN A 92 18.29 14.98 -0.73
C ASN A 92 19.48 15.91 -0.98
N VAL A 93 19.23 17.18 -1.34
CA VAL A 93 20.30 18.18 -1.47
C VAL A 93 20.28 19.12 -0.27
N GLY A 94 19.17 19.81 -0.04
CA GLY A 94 19.03 20.80 1.03
C GLY A 94 19.14 20.19 2.43
N PHE A 95 18.18 19.34 2.80
CA PHE A 95 18.11 18.77 4.13
C PHE A 95 19.28 17.82 4.43
N LEU A 96 19.57 16.86 3.53
CA LEU A 96 20.73 15.97 3.71
C LEU A 96 22.05 16.74 3.79
N GLY A 97 22.26 17.72 2.90
CA GLY A 97 23.46 18.56 2.92
C GLY A 97 23.58 19.36 4.21
N ALA A 98 22.48 19.97 4.68
CA ALA A 98 22.45 20.69 5.95
C ALA A 98 22.78 19.77 7.13
N VAL A 99 22.22 18.56 7.18
CA VAL A 99 22.53 17.57 8.23
C VAL A 99 24.00 17.22 8.23
N ILE A 100 24.60 16.95 7.05
CA ILE A 100 26.03 16.63 6.94
C ILE A 100 26.89 17.81 7.40
N VAL A 101 26.60 19.02 6.93
CA VAL A 101 27.35 20.23 7.32
C VAL A 101 27.27 20.48 8.82
N VAL A 102 26.06 20.47 9.40
CA VAL A 102 25.86 20.65 10.85
C VAL A 102 26.58 19.56 11.65
N ALA A 103 26.44 18.30 11.23
CA ALA A 103 27.08 17.18 11.90
C ALA A 103 28.61 17.29 11.86
N LEU A 104 29.21 17.74 10.75
CA LEU A 104 30.66 17.83 10.62
C LEU A 104 31.27 19.10 11.23
N VAL A 105 30.57 20.22 11.18
CA VAL A 105 31.11 21.53 11.58
C VAL A 105 30.67 21.95 12.98
N ALA A 106 29.42 21.68 13.35
CA ALA A 106 28.84 22.20 14.61
C ALA A 106 28.84 21.16 15.74
N ILE A 107 28.84 19.85 15.42
CA ILE A 107 28.68 18.79 16.42
C ILE A 107 29.93 17.93 16.54
N HIS A 108 30.43 17.77 17.76
CA HIS A 108 31.69 17.09 18.04
C HIS A 108 31.49 15.81 18.86
N GLY A 109 32.40 14.84 18.67
CA GLY A 109 32.45 13.60 19.43
C GLY A 109 31.18 12.74 19.33
N ASN A 110 30.80 12.11 20.44
CA ASN A 110 29.67 11.18 20.49
C ASN A 110 28.31 11.83 20.20
N LEU A 111 28.17 13.15 20.44
CA LEU A 111 26.94 13.88 20.16
C LEU A 111 26.59 13.85 18.66
N ARG A 112 27.60 13.78 17.79
CA ARG A 112 27.42 13.70 16.33
C ARG A 112 26.74 12.39 15.92
N ILE A 113 27.21 11.28 16.49
CA ILE A 113 26.64 9.95 16.28
C ILE A 113 25.20 9.92 16.80
N THR A 114 24.96 10.48 18.00
CA THR A 114 23.62 10.58 18.59
C THR A 114 22.65 11.38 17.72
N PHE A 115 23.06 12.58 17.28
CA PHE A 115 22.24 13.45 16.45
C PHE A 115 21.81 12.77 15.14
N VAL A 116 22.77 12.22 14.39
CA VAL A 116 22.48 11.54 13.11
C VAL A 116 21.72 10.23 13.35
N GLY A 117 22.04 9.48 14.39
CA GLY A 117 21.37 8.23 14.74
C GLY A 117 19.90 8.41 15.08
N ILE A 118 19.55 9.43 15.87
CA ILE A 118 18.14 9.78 16.16
C ILE A 118 17.41 10.14 14.86
N LEU A 119 18.04 10.91 13.98
CA LEU A 119 17.45 11.31 12.71
C LEU A 119 17.17 10.12 11.80
N CYS A 120 18.14 9.19 11.70
CA CYS A 120 17.99 7.93 10.95
C CYS A 120 16.86 7.08 11.52
N ALA A 121 16.80 6.92 12.85
CA ALA A 121 15.78 6.13 13.52
C ALA A 121 14.38 6.74 13.32
N ALA A 122 14.23 8.06 13.52
CA ALA A 122 12.97 8.77 13.34
C ALA A 122 12.46 8.67 11.90
N LEU A 123 13.33 8.87 10.92
CA LEU A 123 12.97 8.74 9.50
C LEU A 123 12.54 7.30 9.18
N THR A 124 13.27 6.30 9.65
CA THR A 124 12.93 4.88 9.43
C THR A 124 11.58 4.52 10.04
N ILE A 125 11.30 4.99 11.26
CA ILE A 125 10.00 4.78 11.92
C ILE A 125 8.88 5.48 11.12
N GLY A 126 9.12 6.71 10.65
CA GLY A 126 8.17 7.44 9.80
C GLY A 126 7.83 6.68 8.51
N MET A 127 8.81 6.02 7.90
CA MET A 127 8.59 5.19 6.70
C MET A 127 7.65 4.01 6.96
N TYR A 128 7.53 3.53 8.20
CA TYR A 128 6.56 2.49 8.56
C TYR A 128 5.09 2.93 8.52
N ALA A 129 4.80 4.22 8.31
CA ALA A 129 3.44 4.68 8.03
C ALA A 129 2.84 3.98 6.79
N ALA A 130 3.65 3.69 5.77
CA ALA A 130 3.21 2.98 4.58
C ALA A 130 2.73 1.54 4.85
N PRO A 131 3.53 0.65 5.48
CA PRO A 131 3.06 -0.69 5.85
C PRO A 131 1.89 -0.68 6.84
N LEU A 132 1.82 0.30 7.76
CA LEU A 132 0.67 0.47 8.66
C LEU A 132 -0.61 0.83 7.89
N SER A 133 -0.53 1.72 6.91
CA SER A 133 -1.63 2.06 6.01
C SER A 133 -2.10 0.85 5.21
N ALA A 134 -1.17 0.03 4.73
CA ALA A 134 -1.50 -1.23 4.05
C ALA A 134 -2.26 -2.20 4.97
N MET A 135 -1.82 -2.38 6.22
CA MET A 135 -2.54 -3.20 7.22
C MET A 135 -3.96 -2.68 7.46
N LYS A 136 -4.12 -1.37 7.65
CA LYS A 136 -5.44 -0.74 7.80
C LYS A 136 -6.35 -1.02 6.60
N ARG A 137 -5.79 -1.02 5.39
CA ARG A 137 -6.53 -1.34 4.17
C ARG A 137 -6.98 -2.80 4.16
N VAL A 138 -6.11 -3.76 4.46
CA VAL A 138 -6.48 -5.20 4.55
C VAL A 138 -7.61 -5.43 5.55
N VAL A 139 -7.54 -4.79 6.72
CA VAL A 139 -8.56 -4.94 7.76
C VAL A 139 -9.92 -4.41 7.30
N ARG A 140 -9.93 -3.30 6.55
CA ARG A 140 -11.15 -2.65 6.02
C ARG A 140 -11.74 -3.39 4.82
N THR A 141 -10.90 -3.82 3.87
CA THR A 141 -11.36 -4.49 2.63
C THR A 141 -11.59 -5.98 2.81
N LYS A 142 -11.18 -6.54 3.95
CA LYS A 142 -11.16 -8.00 4.19
C LYS A 142 -10.39 -8.80 3.14
N SER A 143 -9.51 -8.15 2.36
CA SER A 143 -8.74 -8.74 1.27
C SER A 143 -7.25 -8.43 1.42
N VAL A 144 -6.41 -9.43 1.12
CA VAL A 144 -4.94 -9.34 1.16
C VAL A 144 -4.33 -8.91 -0.18
N GLU A 145 -5.14 -8.51 -1.16
CA GLU A 145 -4.69 -8.14 -2.51
C GLU A 145 -3.62 -7.05 -2.51
N TYR A 146 -3.69 -6.10 -1.57
CA TYR A 146 -2.73 -4.99 -1.44
C TYR A 146 -1.54 -5.30 -0.52
N MET A 147 -1.42 -6.53 -0.01
CA MET A 147 -0.35 -6.98 0.88
C MET A 147 0.20 -8.34 0.42
N PRO A 148 1.16 -8.35 -0.52
CA PRO A 148 1.79 -9.59 -0.96
C PRO A 148 2.61 -10.20 0.18
N PHE A 149 2.37 -11.48 0.47
CA PHE A 149 3.03 -12.25 1.54
C PHE A 149 4.55 -12.09 1.54
N LEU A 150 5.19 -12.18 0.37
CA LEU A 150 6.64 -12.12 0.26
C LEU A 150 7.21 -10.79 0.76
N LEU A 151 6.56 -9.66 0.47
CA LEU A 151 7.05 -8.36 0.96
C LEU A 151 7.00 -8.28 2.48
N SER A 152 5.93 -8.78 3.11
CA SER A 152 5.80 -8.82 4.57
C SER A 152 6.80 -9.80 5.21
N PHE A 153 7.02 -10.96 4.59
CA PHE A 153 8.00 -11.93 5.06
C PHE A 153 9.44 -11.38 4.99
N PHE A 154 9.82 -10.73 3.88
CA PHE A 154 11.13 -10.10 3.77
C PHE A 154 11.28 -8.90 4.72
N LEU A 155 10.22 -8.13 4.97
CA LEU A 155 10.25 -7.05 5.97
C LEU A 155 10.47 -7.60 7.38
N PHE A 156 9.79 -8.70 7.74
CA PHE A 156 9.99 -9.42 8.99
C PHE A 156 11.43 -9.91 9.14
N LEU A 157 11.97 -10.62 8.14
CA LEU A 157 13.35 -11.12 8.19
C LEU A 157 14.36 -9.98 8.26
N ASN A 158 14.17 -8.93 7.45
CA ASN A 158 15.05 -7.77 7.47
C ASN A 158 15.05 -7.09 8.85
N GLY A 159 13.86 -6.81 9.41
CA GLY A 159 13.75 -6.25 10.76
C GLY A 159 14.42 -7.14 11.81
N GLY A 160 14.18 -8.45 11.75
CA GLY A 160 14.76 -9.42 12.70
C GLY A 160 16.28 -9.49 12.63
N VAL A 161 16.84 -9.60 11.42
CA VAL A 161 18.30 -9.64 11.20
C VAL A 161 18.95 -8.35 11.72
N TRP A 162 18.39 -7.18 11.40
CA TRP A 162 18.93 -5.91 11.87
C TRP A 162 18.71 -5.67 13.36
N SER A 163 17.63 -6.17 13.95
CA SER A 163 17.43 -6.16 15.40
C SER A 163 18.47 -7.03 16.11
N VAL A 164 18.73 -8.25 15.64
CA VAL A 164 19.79 -9.10 16.20
C VAL A 164 21.15 -8.44 16.02
N TYR A 165 21.44 -7.93 14.82
CA TYR A 165 22.68 -7.20 14.52
C TYR A 165 22.90 -6.05 15.50
N SER A 166 21.87 -5.24 15.75
CA SER A 166 21.95 -4.09 16.65
C SER A 166 22.31 -4.46 18.09
N VAL A 167 21.88 -5.63 18.56
CA VAL A 167 22.25 -6.16 19.88
C VAL A 167 23.72 -6.55 19.90
N LEU A 168 24.22 -7.17 18.82
CA LEU A 168 25.63 -7.56 18.67
C LEU A 168 26.56 -6.35 18.67
N VAL A 169 26.21 -5.29 17.93
CA VAL A 169 27.01 -4.05 17.86
C VAL A 169 26.65 -3.01 18.93
N LYS A 170 25.75 -3.36 19.86
CA LYS A 170 25.26 -2.51 20.96
C LYS A 170 24.80 -1.13 20.47
N ASP A 171 24.04 -1.12 19.38
CA ASP A 171 23.58 0.09 18.71
C ASP A 171 22.05 0.22 18.78
N PHE A 172 21.57 1.00 19.74
CA PHE A 172 20.15 1.24 19.91
C PHE A 172 19.54 2.08 18.77
N TYR A 173 20.32 2.89 18.06
CA TYR A 173 19.81 3.68 16.93
C TYR A 173 19.42 2.77 15.76
N ILE A 174 20.19 1.71 15.54
CA ILE A 174 19.82 0.64 14.60
C ILE A 174 18.70 -0.23 15.19
N GLY A 175 18.79 -0.57 16.48
CA GLY A 175 17.90 -1.54 17.10
C GLY A 175 16.44 -1.11 17.21
N VAL A 176 16.19 0.11 17.69
CA VAL A 176 14.82 0.62 17.92
C VAL A 176 13.97 0.61 16.64
N PRO A 177 14.37 1.26 15.53
CA PRO A 177 13.56 1.25 14.31
C PRO A 177 13.39 -0.18 13.76
N ASN A 178 14.44 -1.00 13.75
CA ASN A 178 14.34 -2.35 13.20
C ASN A 178 13.46 -3.27 14.05
N ALA A 179 13.44 -3.11 15.38
CA ALA A 179 12.54 -3.83 16.26
C ALA A 179 11.07 -3.45 15.99
N VAL A 180 10.79 -2.16 15.79
CA VAL A 180 9.45 -1.70 15.34
C VAL A 180 9.11 -2.33 13.99
N GLY A 181 10.05 -2.33 13.03
CA GLY A 181 9.88 -2.98 11.73
C GLY A 181 9.60 -4.48 11.82
N PHE A 182 10.28 -5.18 12.73
CA PHE A 182 10.08 -6.60 13.00
C PHE A 182 8.69 -6.90 13.57
N VAL A 183 8.24 -6.11 14.55
CA VAL A 183 6.88 -6.22 15.11
C VAL A 183 5.83 -5.95 14.04
N LEU A 184 6.01 -4.92 13.22
CA LEU A 184 5.10 -4.61 12.12
C LEU A 184 5.10 -5.72 11.07
N GLY A 185 6.26 -6.23 10.65
CA GLY A 185 6.37 -7.35 9.72
C GLY A 185 5.67 -8.62 10.25
N SER A 186 5.80 -8.89 11.54
CA SER A 186 5.09 -9.99 12.23
C SER A 186 3.58 -9.79 12.16
N ALA A 187 3.10 -8.58 12.49
CA ALA A 187 1.68 -8.23 12.42
C ALA A 187 1.13 -8.36 10.99
N GLN A 188 1.90 -7.93 9.98
CA GLN A 188 1.53 -8.10 8.57
C GLN A 188 1.39 -9.58 8.19
N LEU A 189 2.31 -10.43 8.63
CA LEU A 189 2.28 -11.86 8.37
C LEU A 189 1.05 -12.54 9.00
N ILE A 190 0.74 -12.19 10.26
CA ILE A 190 -0.44 -12.68 10.98
C ILE A 190 -1.72 -12.25 10.25
N LEU A 191 -1.84 -10.96 9.90
CA LEU A 191 -2.99 -10.45 9.16
C LEU A 191 -3.16 -11.15 7.82
N TYR A 192 -2.06 -11.39 7.09
CA TYR A 192 -2.13 -12.11 5.82
C TYR A 192 -2.74 -13.52 6.01
N LEU A 193 -2.27 -14.28 7.00
CA LEU A 193 -2.78 -15.63 7.28
C LEU A 193 -4.26 -15.65 7.67
N MET A 194 -4.67 -14.72 8.55
CA MET A 194 -6.06 -14.63 9.01
C MET A 194 -7.04 -14.32 7.87
N TYR A 195 -6.70 -13.36 7.00
CA TYR A 195 -7.59 -12.87 5.96
C TYR A 195 -7.57 -13.73 4.69
N LYS A 196 -6.45 -14.38 4.37
CA LYS A 196 -6.38 -15.38 3.30
C LYS A 196 -7.35 -16.54 3.56
N ASN A 197 -7.41 -17.03 4.79
CA ASN A 197 -8.29 -18.14 5.16
C ASN A 197 -9.78 -17.75 5.13
N LYS A 198 -10.13 -16.52 5.52
CA LYS A 198 -11.51 -16.01 5.41
C LYS A 198 -11.96 -15.83 3.96
N SER A 199 -11.08 -15.34 3.09
CA SER A 199 -11.38 -15.19 1.66
C SER A 199 -11.64 -16.56 0.99
N ALA A 200 -10.86 -17.58 1.35
CA ALA A 200 -11.09 -18.96 0.89
C ALA A 200 -12.42 -19.53 1.38
N SER A 201 -12.73 -19.36 2.67
CA SER A 201 -13.99 -19.85 3.26
C SER A 201 -15.23 -19.16 2.68
N ALA A 202 -15.19 -17.84 2.46
CA ALA A 202 -16.31 -17.10 1.90
C ALA A 202 -16.60 -17.51 0.44
N LYS A 203 -15.54 -17.74 -0.36
CA LYS A 203 -15.66 -18.16 -1.75
C LYS A 203 -16.24 -19.58 -1.89
N THR A 204 -15.95 -20.47 -0.95
CA THR A 204 -16.55 -21.82 -0.92
C THR A 204 -18.03 -21.78 -0.57
N THR A 205 -18.46 -20.92 0.37
CA THR A 205 -19.88 -20.81 0.74
C THR A 205 -20.74 -20.26 -0.41
N THR A 206 -20.26 -19.28 -1.17
CA THR A 206 -21.01 -18.73 -2.31
C THR A 206 -21.14 -19.73 -3.46
N ALA A 207 -20.10 -20.52 -3.71
CA ALA A 207 -20.14 -21.56 -4.74
C ALA A 207 -21.14 -22.69 -4.41
N MET A 208 -21.33 -23.00 -3.12
CA MET A 208 -22.31 -24.00 -2.67
C MET A 208 -23.77 -23.51 -2.73
N GLU A 209 -24.00 -22.20 -2.62
CA GLU A 209 -25.34 -21.62 -2.75
C GLU A 209 -25.78 -21.46 -4.21
N GLU A 210 -24.85 -21.22 -5.13
CA GLU A 210 -25.14 -21.11 -6.58
C GLU A 210 -25.47 -22.49 -7.20
N ASP A 211 -24.73 -23.54 -6.83
CA ASP A 211 -24.91 -24.91 -7.35
C ASP A 211 -26.16 -25.62 -6.81
N GLY A 212 -26.67 -25.19 -5.65
CA GLY A 212 -27.92 -25.71 -5.06
C GLY A 212 -29.20 -25.21 -5.72
N SER A 213 -29.13 -24.23 -6.64
CA SER A 213 -30.31 -23.56 -7.20
C SER A 213 -30.69 -23.98 -8.63
N VAL A 214 -29.91 -24.86 -9.29
CA VAL A 214 -30.05 -25.15 -10.74
C VAL A 214 -30.59 -26.57 -11.04
N HIS A 215 -31.07 -27.33 -10.05
CA HIS A 215 -31.61 -28.67 -10.32
C HIS A 215 -32.98 -28.94 -9.68
N ARG A 216 -34.02 -28.38 -10.30
CA ARG A 216 -35.36 -28.99 -10.38
C ARG A 216 -36.09 -28.32 -11.53
N ASP A 217 -36.13 -29.00 -12.67
CA ASP A 217 -37.27 -29.09 -13.59
C ASP A 217 -36.79 -29.61 -14.95
N LYS A 218 -36.99 -30.91 -15.13
CA LYS A 218 -37.02 -31.73 -16.35
C LYS A 218 -37.78 -32.99 -15.96
N ASP A 219 -38.70 -33.56 -16.70
CA ASP A 219 -39.42 -33.25 -17.94
C ASP A 219 -40.75 -34.05 -17.80
N ASP A 220 -41.74 -33.79 -18.66
CA ASP A 220 -42.51 -34.81 -19.41
C ASP A 220 -43.89 -34.27 -19.83
N GLU A 221 -44.01 -33.94 -21.11
CA GLU A 221 -45.25 -33.99 -21.91
C GLU A 221 -45.30 -35.36 -22.60
N ASP A 222 -46.44 -36.08 -22.56
CA ASP A 222 -47.16 -36.56 -23.76
C ASP A 222 -48.52 -37.23 -23.40
N ASP A 223 -49.35 -37.33 -24.44
CA ASP A 223 -50.80 -37.40 -24.65
C ASP A 223 -51.60 -38.67 -24.23
N GLY A 224 -52.95 -38.53 -24.17
CA GLY A 224 -53.91 -39.61 -24.52
C GLY A 224 -54.84 -40.25 -23.45
N ASP A 225 -56.12 -39.78 -23.44
CA ASP A 225 -57.43 -40.42 -23.14
C ASP A 225 -57.59 -41.67 -22.22
N ASP A 226 -58.42 -41.56 -21.17
CA ASP A 226 -59.74 -42.25 -21.00
C ASP A 226 -60.35 -42.01 -19.58
N ALA A 227 -61.67 -42.13 -19.49
CA ALA A 227 -62.59 -41.73 -18.43
C ALA A 227 -62.49 -42.46 -17.08
N GLY A 228 -62.82 -41.75 -15.99
CA GLY A 228 -63.07 -42.34 -14.67
C GLY A 228 -63.41 -41.33 -13.57
N ILE A 229 -64.69 -41.29 -13.18
CA ILE A 229 -65.28 -40.48 -12.09
C ILE A 229 -64.74 -40.87 -10.70
N SER A 230 -64.39 -39.89 -9.85
CA SER A 230 -64.97 -39.68 -8.49
C SER A 230 -64.16 -38.73 -7.58
N LYS A 231 -64.84 -37.65 -7.12
CA LYS A 231 -64.80 -36.95 -5.81
C LYS A 231 -63.48 -36.88 -4.99
N ASN A 232 -63.03 -35.66 -4.67
CA ASN A 232 -63.42 -34.98 -3.43
C ASN A 232 -62.91 -33.52 -3.31
N ARG A 233 -63.72 -32.70 -2.63
CA ARG A 233 -63.50 -31.31 -2.22
C ARG A 233 -62.32 -31.16 -1.24
N SER A 234 -61.55 -30.07 -1.37
CA SER A 234 -61.38 -29.08 -0.28
C SER A 234 -60.68 -27.82 -0.79
N LEU A 235 -61.37 -26.68 -0.65
CA LEU A 235 -60.82 -25.33 -0.72
C LEU A 235 -59.87 -25.08 0.45
N SER A 236 -58.73 -24.44 0.18
CA SER A 236 -58.13 -23.49 1.11
C SER A 236 -57.47 -22.35 0.35
N GLU A 237 -58.04 -21.16 0.52
CA GLU A 237 -57.51 -19.87 0.07
C GLU A 237 -56.16 -19.51 0.71
N GLY A 238 -55.34 -18.81 -0.08
CA GLY A 238 -54.71 -17.57 0.38
C GLY A 238 -53.29 -17.65 0.96
N LYS A 239 -52.31 -17.18 0.18
CA LYS A 239 -51.73 -15.83 0.35
C LYS A 239 -50.53 -15.65 -0.57
N SER A 240 -50.74 -14.84 -1.61
CA SER A 240 -49.71 -14.17 -2.38
C SER A 240 -48.88 -13.25 -1.49
N LEU A 241 -47.55 -13.36 -1.59
CA LEU A 241 -46.59 -12.38 -1.09
C LEU A 241 -45.88 -11.72 -2.29
N PRO A 242 -45.58 -10.41 -2.24
CA PRO A 242 -45.12 -9.66 -3.40
C PRO A 242 -43.61 -9.82 -3.60
N LYS A 243 -43.18 -9.81 -4.87
CA LYS A 243 -41.78 -9.61 -5.26
C LYS A 243 -41.22 -8.31 -4.65
N PRO A 244 -39.99 -8.28 -4.11
CA PRO A 244 -39.38 -7.04 -3.69
C PRO A 244 -39.07 -6.17 -4.92
N SER A 245 -39.30 -4.88 -4.75
CA SER A 245 -39.23 -3.84 -5.77
C SER A 245 -37.79 -3.42 -6.08
N ASP A 246 -37.27 -3.77 -7.25
CA ASP A 246 -35.98 -3.29 -7.80
C ASP A 246 -35.87 -1.76 -7.92
N ASN A 247 -37.00 -1.05 -7.91
CA ASN A 247 -37.00 0.41 -8.05
C ASN A 247 -36.48 1.17 -6.81
N ARG A 248 -36.50 0.58 -5.60
CA ARG A 248 -36.08 1.30 -4.38
C ARG A 248 -34.56 1.40 -4.24
N GLU A 249 -33.83 0.36 -4.64
CA GLU A 249 -32.36 0.39 -4.61
C GLU A 249 -31.79 1.34 -5.67
N TYR A 250 -32.41 1.41 -6.85
CA TYR A 250 -31.99 2.37 -7.88
C TYR A 250 -32.19 3.83 -7.43
N SER A 251 -33.32 4.12 -6.75
CA SER A 251 -33.57 5.44 -6.16
C SER A 251 -32.59 5.78 -5.04
N LEU A 252 -32.24 4.83 -4.17
CA LEU A 252 -31.26 5.05 -3.09
C LEU A 252 -29.84 5.24 -3.65
N GLN A 253 -29.44 4.49 -4.67
CA GLN A 253 -28.16 4.71 -5.34
C GLN A 253 -28.09 6.07 -6.03
N LYS A 254 -29.20 6.54 -6.62
CA LYS A 254 -29.28 7.88 -7.22
C LYS A 254 -29.19 8.98 -6.17
N ILE A 255 -29.85 8.83 -5.02
CA ILE A 255 -29.79 9.78 -3.88
C ILE A 255 -28.40 9.79 -3.24
N MET A 256 -27.75 8.62 -3.07
CA MET A 256 -26.37 8.56 -2.58
C MET A 256 -25.38 9.23 -3.54
N LYS A 257 -25.58 9.08 -4.86
CA LYS A 257 -24.74 9.78 -5.86
C LYS A 257 -24.96 11.29 -5.84
N THR A 258 -26.19 11.79 -5.67
CA THR A 258 -26.42 13.23 -5.56
C THR A 258 -25.93 13.82 -4.25
N LEU A 259 -26.05 13.12 -3.11
CA LEU A 259 -25.47 13.56 -1.84
C LEU A 259 -23.93 13.56 -1.87
N SER A 260 -23.32 12.52 -2.47
CA SER A 260 -21.87 12.42 -2.63
C SER A 260 -21.32 13.52 -3.54
N LEU A 261 -22.05 13.96 -4.56
CA LEU A 261 -21.58 15.02 -5.46
C LEU A 261 -21.75 16.41 -4.82
N ASN A 262 -22.81 16.62 -4.03
CA ASN A 262 -23.08 17.89 -3.38
C ASN A 262 -22.01 18.27 -2.33
N ASP A 263 -21.46 17.29 -1.60
CA ASP A 263 -20.37 17.54 -0.63
C ASP A 263 -19.03 17.89 -1.31
N TYR A 264 -18.75 17.33 -2.49
CA TYR A 264 -17.57 17.72 -3.27
C TYR A 264 -17.71 19.11 -3.89
N GLU A 265 -18.90 19.49 -4.38
CA GLU A 265 -19.14 20.84 -4.91
C GLU A 265 -19.16 21.92 -3.81
N LEU A 266 -19.66 21.61 -2.61
CA LEU A 266 -19.57 22.53 -1.47
C LEU A 266 -18.13 22.74 -0.99
N SER A 267 -17.32 21.68 -0.96
CA SER A 267 -15.89 21.82 -0.62
C SER A 267 -15.12 22.59 -1.71
N CYS A 268 -15.48 22.42 -2.99
CA CYS A 268 -14.79 23.11 -4.08
C CYS A 268 -15.19 24.60 -4.17
N SER A 269 -16.43 24.95 -3.84
CA SER A 269 -16.88 26.35 -3.76
C SER A 269 -16.33 27.09 -2.53
N SER A 270 -16.15 26.40 -1.40
CA SER A 270 -15.46 26.95 -0.21
C SER A 270 -14.01 27.34 -0.51
N TRP A 271 -13.27 26.48 -1.21
CA TRP A 271 -11.87 26.74 -1.56
C TRP A 271 -11.72 27.82 -2.64
N ALA A 272 -12.67 27.90 -3.57
CA ALA A 272 -12.68 28.96 -4.58
C ALA A 272 -12.98 30.35 -3.98
N ASN A 273 -13.82 30.43 -2.95
CA ASN A 273 -14.13 31.69 -2.28
C ASN A 273 -12.99 32.17 -1.35
N GLU A 274 -12.27 31.25 -0.67
CA GLU A 274 -11.08 31.62 0.12
C GLU A 274 -9.93 32.14 -0.75
N ALA A 275 -9.69 31.55 -1.92
CA ALA A 275 -8.65 32.00 -2.85
C ALA A 275 -8.94 33.37 -3.50
N VAL A 276 -10.22 33.78 -3.58
CA VAL A 276 -10.63 35.09 -4.12
C VAL A 276 -10.58 36.19 -3.05
N VAL A 277 -10.73 35.84 -1.76
CA VAL A 277 -10.60 36.77 -0.64
C VAL A 277 -9.13 37.08 -0.34
N GLU A 278 -8.23 36.10 -0.45
CA GLU A 278 -6.80 36.28 -0.20
C GLU A 278 -6.09 37.11 -1.28
N ASN A 279 -6.61 37.12 -2.51
CA ASN A 279 -6.07 37.94 -3.62
C ASN A 279 -6.60 39.39 -3.67
N ARG A 280 -7.46 39.79 -2.71
CA ARG A 280 -8.03 41.14 -2.64
C ARG A 280 -7.42 42.02 -1.54
N GLN A 281 -6.40 41.53 -0.83
CA GLN A 281 -5.71 42.24 0.26
C GLN A 281 -4.20 42.46 0.03
N THR A 282 -3.72 42.34 -1.21
CA THR A 282 -2.36 42.76 -1.62
C THR A 282 -2.41 43.75 -2.76
#